data_AF-A0A1F4DWF9-F1
#
_entry.id   AF-A0A1F4DWF9-F1
#
_cell.length_a   1.000
_cell.length_b   1.000
_cell.length_c   1.000
_cell.angle_alpha   90.00
_cell.angle_beta   90.00
_cell.angle_gamma   90.00
#
_symmetry.space_group_name_H-M   'P 1'
#
loop_
_entity.id
_entity.type
_entity.pdbx_description
1 polymer ?
#
loop_
_entity_poly.entity_id
_entity_poly.type
_entity_poly.pdbx_seq_one_letter_code
_entity_poly.pdbx_strand_id
1 'polypeptide(L)'
;MAERDLPKDFFEFMQKMWNPLSFPIPGMLTPTVNVEEIEKKIGELKNVETWLTMNIGFVQMTIKTLEMQKAALESLSAGVSKDKPEA
;
A
#
# COMPACT_ATOMS: atom_id res chain seq x y z
N MET A 1 19.13 15.59 -19.85
CA MET A 1 17.93 14.92 -20.37
C MET A 1 17.70 13.68 -19.52
N ALA A 2 16.81 13.75 -18.53
CA ALA A 2 16.42 12.59 -17.73
C ALA A 2 15.04 12.15 -18.25
N GLU A 3 15.07 11.35 -19.32
CA GLU A 3 13.86 10.74 -19.83
C GLU A 3 13.39 9.67 -18.84
N ARG A 4 12.07 9.70 -18.63
CA ARG A 4 11.31 8.91 -17.68
C ARG A 4 11.19 7.48 -18.21
N ASP A 5 11.87 6.53 -17.58
CA ASP A 5 11.57 5.08 -17.73
C ASP A 5 11.03 4.48 -16.40
N LEU A 6 10.42 5.33 -15.55
CA LEU A 6 9.75 4.94 -14.30
C LEU A 6 8.72 3.78 -14.39
N PRO A 7 8.08 3.46 -15.54
CA PRO A 7 7.13 2.34 -15.59
C PRO A 7 7.77 0.95 -15.71
N LYS A 8 8.94 0.82 -16.35
CA LYS A 8 9.54 -0.49 -16.67
C LYS A 8 10.32 -1.07 -15.50
N ASP A 9 11.14 -0.25 -14.85
CA ASP A 9 11.94 -0.69 -13.69
C ASP A 9 11.07 -1.22 -12.55
N PHE A 10 9.91 -0.58 -12.33
CA PHE A 10 8.95 -1.03 -11.32
C PHE A 10 8.26 -2.35 -11.71
N PHE A 11 7.86 -2.49 -12.97
CA PHE A 11 7.24 -3.72 -13.47
C PHE A 11 8.23 -4.90 -13.45
N GLU A 12 9.49 -4.68 -13.84
CA GLU A 12 10.55 -5.69 -13.77
C GLU A 12 10.87 -6.10 -12.32
N PHE A 13 10.91 -5.14 -11.40
CA PHE A 13 11.05 -5.42 -9.97
C PHE A 13 9.90 -6.27 -9.44
N MET A 14 8.65 -5.92 -9.77
CA MET A 14 7.47 -6.68 -9.38
C MET A 14 7.44 -8.08 -10.00
N GLN A 15 7.81 -8.21 -11.27
CA GLN A 15 7.90 -9.49 -11.97
C GLN A 15 8.97 -10.39 -11.35
N LYS A 16 10.12 -9.84 -10.98
CA LYS A 16 11.21 -10.55 -10.29
C LYS A 16 10.82 -11.00 -8.89
N MET A 17 9.96 -10.23 -8.21
CA MET A 17 9.43 -10.60 -6.90
C MET A 17 8.33 -11.68 -6.99
N TRP A 18 7.48 -11.62 -8.01
CA TRP A 18 6.38 -12.56 -8.23
C TRP A 18 6.83 -13.92 -8.77
N ASN A 19 7.95 -13.98 -9.51
CA ASN A 19 8.40 -15.21 -10.16
C ASN A 19 9.83 -15.65 -9.82
N PRO A 20 10.10 -16.06 -8.56
CA PRO A 20 11.40 -16.61 -8.14
C PRO A 20 11.72 -17.97 -8.79
N LEU A 21 10.77 -18.59 -9.49
CA LEU A 21 10.89 -19.92 -10.12
C LEU A 21 11.40 -19.88 -11.57
N SER A 22 11.63 -18.70 -12.14
CA SER A 22 12.16 -18.56 -13.52
C SER A 22 13.64 -18.93 -13.67
N PHE A 23 14.35 -19.13 -12.55
CA PHE A 23 15.68 -19.73 -12.53
C PHE A 23 15.61 -21.11 -11.89
N PRO A 24 15.83 -22.21 -12.64
CA PRO A 24 16.01 -23.51 -12.02
C PRO A 24 17.30 -23.47 -11.20
N ILE A 25 17.18 -23.34 -9.88
CA ILE A 25 18.31 -23.43 -8.95
C ILE A 25 18.70 -24.92 -8.88
N PRO A 26 19.87 -25.32 -9.41
CA PRO A 26 20.32 -26.70 -9.28
C PRO A 26 20.54 -26.99 -7.80
N GLY A 27 19.81 -27.98 -7.25
CA GLY A 27 19.82 -28.29 -5.81
C GLY A 27 18.64 -27.74 -5.01
N MET A 28 17.67 -27.05 -5.66
CA MET A 28 16.36 -26.86 -5.04
C MET A 28 15.69 -28.23 -4.98
N LEU A 29 15.61 -28.74 -3.76
CA LEU A 29 15.01 -30.02 -3.39
C LEU A 29 13.74 -30.23 -4.21
N THR A 30 13.67 -31.38 -4.89
CA THR A 30 12.44 -31.89 -5.49
C THR A 30 11.26 -31.56 -4.58
N PRO A 31 10.16 -30.94 -5.05
CA PRO A 31 9.07 -30.54 -4.18
C PRO A 31 8.36 -31.79 -3.66
N THR A 32 8.85 -32.35 -2.58
CA THR A 32 8.00 -33.04 -1.61
C THR A 32 7.28 -31.93 -0.87
N VAL A 33 6.33 -31.26 -1.54
CA VAL A 33 5.54 -30.22 -0.89
C VAL A 33 4.63 -30.96 0.08
N ASN A 34 5.07 -31.05 1.33
CA ASN A 34 4.21 -31.50 2.40
C ASN A 34 3.03 -30.53 2.45
N VAL A 35 1.82 -31.03 2.19
CA VAL A 35 0.60 -30.21 2.17
C VAL A 35 0.46 -29.42 3.48
N GLU A 36 0.87 -30.01 4.59
CA GLU A 36 0.87 -29.38 5.91
C GLU A 36 1.74 -28.11 5.98
N GLU A 37 2.91 -28.11 5.33
CA GLU A 37 3.77 -26.92 5.27
C GLU A 37 3.16 -25.81 4.42
N ILE A 38 2.47 -26.17 3.33
CA ILE A 38 1.71 -25.21 2.51
C ILE A 38 0.58 -24.61 3.35
N GLU A 39 -0.19 -25.42 4.06
CA GLU A 39 -1.28 -24.97 4.91
C GLU A 39 -0.80 -24.03 6.01
N LYS A 40 0.33 -24.35 6.66
CA LYS A 40 0.98 -23.46 7.62
C LYS A 40 1.37 -22.13 6.98
N LYS A 41 2.01 -22.17 5.80
CA LYS A 41 2.43 -20.96 5.09
C LYS A 41 1.24 -20.08 4.68
N ILE A 42 0.15 -20.70 4.25
CA ILE A 42 -1.12 -19.99 3.96
C ILE A 42 -1.63 -19.30 5.22
N GLY A 43 -1.64 -19.99 6.36
CA GLY A 43 -2.07 -19.41 7.64
C GLY A 43 -1.23 -18.20 8.06
N GLU A 44 0.10 -18.31 7.97
CA GLU A 44 1.01 -17.19 8.24
C GLU A 44 0.73 -15.99 7.33
N LEU A 45 0.55 -16.21 6.03
CA LEU A 45 0.28 -15.14 5.07
C LEU A 45 -1.10 -14.49 5.28
N LYS A 46 -2.12 -15.25 5.68
CA LYS A 46 -3.44 -14.67 6.05
C LYS A 46 -3.36 -13.75 7.26
N ASN A 47 -2.50 -14.07 8.23
CA ASN A 47 -2.28 -13.19 9.37
C ASN A 47 -1.61 -11.87 8.94
N VAL A 48 -0.62 -11.96 8.05
CA VAL A 48 0.02 -10.77 7.45
C VAL A 48 -0.99 -9.94 6.66
N GLU A 49 -1.82 -10.58 5.84
CA GLU A 49 -2.90 -9.93 5.08
C GLU A 49 -3.87 -9.19 6.00
N THR A 50 -4.29 -9.83 7.09
CA THR A 50 -5.18 -9.23 8.09
C THR A 50 -4.54 -7.99 8.71
N TRP A 51 -3.26 -8.07 9.08
CA TRP A 51 -2.53 -6.93 9.64
C TRP A 51 -2.37 -5.77 8.64
N LEU A 52 -2.05 -6.07 7.38
CA LEU A 52 -1.96 -5.06 6.32
C LEU A 52 -3.30 -4.38 6.07
N THR A 53 -4.40 -5.14 6.09
CA THR A 53 -5.76 -4.61 5.96
C THR A 53 -6.08 -3.61 7.07
N MET A 54 -5.69 -3.91 8.31
CA MET A 54 -5.83 -2.97 9.43
C MET A 54 -5.02 -1.68 9.21
N ASN A 55 -3.78 -1.79 8.73
CA ASN A 55 -2.94 -0.62 8.43
C ASN A 55 -3.56 0.29 7.37
N ILE A 56 -4.13 -0.30 6.31
CA ILE A 56 -4.87 0.44 5.29
C ILE A 56 -6.05 1.18 5.93
N GLY A 57 -6.82 0.51 6.78
CA GLY A 57 -7.95 1.10 7.50
C GLY A 57 -7.53 2.29 8.36
N PHE A 58 -6.42 2.18 9.10
CA PHE A 58 -5.89 3.29 9.90
C PHE A 58 -5.48 4.48 9.04
N VAL A 59 -4.75 4.27 7.95
CA VAL A 59 -4.34 5.34 7.04
C VAL A 59 -5.56 6.04 6.44
N GLN A 60 -6.55 5.28 5.97
CA GLN A 60 -7.79 5.83 5.42
C GLN A 60 -8.56 6.67 6.45
N MET A 61 -8.61 6.22 7.71
CA MET A 61 -9.24 6.97 8.80
C MET A 61 -8.50 8.28 9.07
N THR A 62 -7.17 8.27 9.16
CA THR A 62 -6.35 9.46 9.36
C THR A 62 -6.57 10.47 8.23
N ILE A 63 -6.59 10.02 6.98
CA ILE A 63 -6.87 10.89 5.81
C ILE A 63 -8.23 11.56 5.96
N LYS A 64 -9.30 10.78 6.23
CA LYS A 64 -10.65 11.35 6.39
C LYS A 64 -10.72 12.37 7.51
N THR A 65 -10.06 12.13 8.64
CA THR A 65 -9.99 13.10 9.74
C THR A 65 -9.31 14.39 9.31
N LEU A 66 -8.19 14.31 8.58
CA LEU A 66 -7.48 15.49 8.08
C LEU A 66 -8.32 16.25 7.04
N GLU A 67 -9.04 15.55 6.17
CA GLU A 67 -9.96 16.16 5.20
C GLU A 67 -11.09 16.93 5.91
N MET A 68 -11.67 16.36 6.96
CA MET A 68 -12.68 17.05 7.79
C MET A 68 -12.09 18.28 8.50
N GLN A 69 -10.87 18.18 9.05
CA GLN A 69 -10.18 19.31 9.67
C GLN A 69 -9.92 20.43 8.65
N LYS A 70 -9.48 20.09 7.45
CA LYS A 70 -9.27 21.04 6.36
C LYS A 70 -10.57 21.75 5.99
N ALA A 71 -11.66 21.00 5.75
CA ALA A 71 -12.95 21.58 5.40
C ALA A 71 -13.50 22.52 6.50
N ALA A 72 -13.29 22.18 7.77
CA ALA A 72 -13.65 23.04 8.90
C ALA A 72 -12.85 24.35 8.90
N LEU A 73 -11.54 24.31 8.66
CA LEU A 73 -10.70 25.50 8.56
C LEU A 73 -11.06 26.38 7.36
N GLU A 74 -11.35 25.79 6.21
CA GLU A 74 -11.81 26.52 5.02
C GLU A 74 -13.12 27.26 5.30
N SER A 75 -14.09 26.60 5.95
CA SER A 75 -15.35 27.21 6.37
C SER A 75 -15.14 28.40 7.33
N LEU A 76 -14.27 28.25 8.33
CA LEU A 76 -13.92 29.34 9.25
C LEU A 76 -13.25 30.51 8.54
N SER A 77 -12.29 30.22 7.64
CA SER A 77 -11.60 31.26 6.88
C SER A 77 -12.55 32.05 5.97
N ALA A 78 -13.50 31.36 5.32
CA ALA A 78 -14.52 31.96 4.49
C ALA A 78 -15.46 32.86 5.31
N GLY A 79 -15.86 32.40 6.50
CA GLY A 79 -16.64 33.18 7.46
C GLY A 79 -15.92 34.45 7.92
N VAL A 80 -14.63 34.36 8.27
CA VAL A 80 -13.80 35.51 8.68
C VAL A 80 -13.63 36.52 7.54
N SER A 81 -13.44 36.07 6.29
CA SER A 81 -13.32 36.99 5.15
C SER A 81 -14.62 37.73 4.79
N LYS A 82 -15.79 37.21 5.19
CA LYS A 82 -17.09 37.87 4.95
C LYS A 82 -17.41 38.99 5.95
N ASP A 83 -16.68 39.08 7.06
CA ASP A 83 -16.95 40.01 8.16
C ASP A 83 -16.05 41.26 8.12
N LYS A 84 -15.34 41.51 7.00
CA LYS A 84 -14.60 42.76 6.80
C LYS A 84 -15.60 43.85 6.39
N PRO A 85 -15.89 44.86 7.24
CA PRO A 85 -16.71 45.98 6.80
C PRO A 85 -15.96 46.69 5.67
N GLU A 86 -16.63 46.86 4.53
CA GLU A 86 -16.17 47.78 3.48
C GLU A 86 -15.99 49.16 4.14
N ALA A 87 -14.74 49.61 4.20
CA ALA A 87 -14.34 50.94 4.68
C ALA A 87 -14.17 51.89 3.49
#